data_AF-A0A2V4C876-F1
#
_entry.id   AF-A0A2V4C876-F1
#
_cell.length_a   1.000
_cell.length_b   1.000
_cell.length_c   1.000
_cell.angle_alpha   90.00
_cell.angle_beta   90.00
_cell.angle_gamma   90.00
#
_symmetry.space_group_name_H-M   'P 1'
#
loop_
_entity.id
_entity.type
_entity.pdbx_description
1 polymer ?
#
loop_
_entity_poly.entity_id
_entity_poly.type
_entity_poly.pdbx_seq_one_letter_code
_entity_poly.pdbx_strand_id
1 'polypeptide(L)'
;MEIERKIDSSILNLYQLMPSTGEWPFTIMRIDRMQISGLPIETSSVSECLVLVLKRTDFDIEDISDYAKDSKEYGVVPTAYKQAFVESFVNKFDNTQEINQWTDNITSMGIGLIFQLTRQHRLELKTLRTLLYDLDFHIEFDAKMLQPYKLFEVIDLE
;
A
#
# COMPACT_ATOMS: atom_id res chain seq x y z
N MET A 1 -10.95 18.01 -7.62
CA MET A 1 -12.18 17.27 -7.21
C MET A 1 -12.49 15.98 -7.98
N GLU A 2 -12.61 15.96 -9.31
CA GLU A 2 -12.99 14.71 -10.02
C GLU A 2 -11.88 13.65 -10.00
N ILE A 3 -10.64 14.05 -10.29
CA ILE A 3 -9.45 13.18 -10.22
C ILE A 3 -9.28 12.59 -8.81
N GLU A 4 -9.42 13.42 -7.77
CA GLU A 4 -9.33 12.97 -6.37
C GLU A 4 -10.35 11.87 -6.06
N ARG A 5 -11.61 12.04 -6.49
CA ARG A 5 -12.64 11.01 -6.29
C ARG A 5 -12.32 9.71 -7.03
N LYS A 6 -11.80 9.81 -8.25
CA LYS A 6 -11.33 8.65 -9.03
C LYS A 6 -10.19 7.93 -8.29
N ILE A 7 -9.24 8.65 -7.70
CA ILE A 7 -8.15 8.09 -6.90
C ILE A 7 -8.66 7.48 -5.58
N ASP A 8 -9.48 8.20 -4.82
CA ASP A 8 -10.03 7.73 -3.54
C ASP A 8 -10.88 6.46 -3.76
N SER A 9 -11.70 6.43 -4.81
CA SER A 9 -12.41 5.23 -5.26
C SER A 9 -11.47 4.08 -5.63
N SER A 10 -10.36 4.35 -6.31
CA SER A 10 -9.36 3.33 -6.64
C SER A 10 -8.71 2.75 -5.38
N ILE A 11 -8.37 3.60 -4.40
CA ILE A 11 -7.80 3.15 -3.13
C ILE A 11 -8.81 2.30 -2.35
N LEU A 12 -10.08 2.70 -2.29
CA LEU A 12 -11.12 1.93 -1.62
C LEU A 12 -11.39 0.58 -2.30
N ASN A 13 -11.35 0.52 -3.63
CA ASN A 13 -11.54 -0.73 -4.38
C ASN A 13 -10.37 -1.71 -4.23
N LEU A 14 -9.19 -1.24 -3.79
CA LEU A 14 -8.03 -2.09 -3.52
C LEU A 14 -8.37 -3.19 -2.50
N TYR A 15 -9.12 -2.84 -1.44
CA TYR A 15 -9.55 -3.78 -0.38
C TYR A 15 -10.29 -5.00 -0.92
N GLN A 16 -11.09 -4.84 -1.97
CA GLN A 16 -11.83 -5.94 -2.56
C GLN A 16 -10.94 -6.89 -3.36
N LEU A 17 -9.82 -6.38 -3.90
CA LEU A 17 -8.92 -7.14 -4.76
C LEU A 17 -7.80 -7.82 -3.97
N MET A 18 -7.41 -7.30 -2.82
CA MET A 18 -6.37 -7.89 -1.99
C MET A 18 -6.74 -9.33 -1.54
N PRO A 19 -5.76 -10.22 -1.34
CA PRO A 19 -6.02 -11.61 -0.95
C PRO A 19 -6.56 -11.76 0.47
N SER A 20 -6.33 -10.77 1.33
CA SER A 20 -6.78 -10.72 2.72
C SER A 20 -7.33 -9.35 3.09
N THR A 21 -8.31 -9.34 3.99
CA THR A 21 -8.83 -8.11 4.61
C THR A 21 -8.19 -7.81 5.97
N GLY A 22 -7.24 -8.63 6.43
CA GLY A 22 -6.48 -8.41 7.66
C GLY A 22 -5.40 -7.34 7.51
N GLU A 23 -4.49 -7.28 8.47
CA GLU A 23 -3.41 -6.30 8.52
C GLU A 23 -2.52 -6.35 7.26
N TRP A 24 -2.30 -5.18 6.66
CA TRP A 24 -1.42 -5.04 5.50
C TRP A 24 -0.11 -4.37 5.91
N PRO A 25 1.03 -4.77 5.30
CA PRO A 25 2.32 -4.16 5.63
C PRO A 25 2.52 -2.79 4.98
N PHE A 26 1.47 -2.21 4.38
CA PHE A 26 1.51 -0.94 3.68
C PHE A 26 0.17 -0.22 3.78
N THR A 27 0.21 1.08 3.53
CA THR A 27 -0.99 1.88 3.25
C THR A 27 -0.77 2.70 1.98
N ILE A 28 -1.85 2.95 1.24
CA ILE A 28 -1.85 3.80 0.06
C ILE A 28 -2.80 4.95 0.34
N MET A 29 -2.32 6.17 0.19
CA MET A 29 -3.11 7.37 0.43
C MET A 29 -2.93 8.39 -0.68
N ARG A 30 -3.97 9.19 -0.89
CA ARG A 30 -3.88 10.42 -1.65
C ARG A 30 -3.31 11.52 -0.76
N ILE A 31 -2.39 12.31 -1.29
CA ILE A 31 -1.90 13.52 -0.64
C ILE A 31 -2.12 14.73 -1.56
N ASP A 32 -2.46 15.87 -0.97
CA ASP A 32 -2.60 17.11 -1.72
C ASP A 32 -1.22 17.73 -1.94
N ARG A 33 -0.92 18.21 -3.15
CA ARG A 33 0.38 18.83 -3.45
C ARG A 33 0.72 20.00 -2.54
N MET A 34 -0.29 20.73 -2.05
CA MET A 34 -0.07 21.83 -1.10
C MET A 34 0.53 21.37 0.22
N GLN A 35 0.23 20.13 0.66
CA GLN A 35 0.79 19.55 1.91
C GLN A 35 2.29 19.31 1.82
N ILE A 36 2.86 19.34 0.61
CA ILE A 36 4.27 19.03 0.33
C ILE A 36 4.94 20.12 -0.51
N SER A 37 4.34 21.32 -0.55
CA SER A 37 4.73 22.44 -1.42
C SER A 37 6.15 22.99 -1.15
N GLY A 38 6.80 22.60 -0.06
CA GLY A 38 8.20 22.92 0.26
C GLY A 38 9.21 21.88 -0.22
N LEU A 39 8.77 20.76 -0.79
CA LEU A 39 9.65 19.68 -1.23
C LEU A 39 10.06 19.86 -2.70
N PRO A 40 11.32 19.56 -3.08
CA PRO A 40 11.80 19.65 -4.45
C PRO A 40 11.28 18.46 -5.28
N ILE A 41 9.99 18.47 -5.58
CA ILE A 41 9.32 17.42 -6.34
C ILE A 41 9.08 17.92 -7.77
N GLU A 42 9.83 17.37 -8.72
CA GLU A 42 9.61 17.63 -10.14
C GLU A 42 8.42 16.80 -10.64
N THR A 43 7.29 17.47 -10.84
CA THR A 43 6.06 16.90 -11.39
C THR A 43 5.93 17.25 -12.87
N SER A 44 5.51 16.30 -13.71
CA SER A 44 5.30 16.53 -15.14
C SER A 44 3.88 16.98 -15.53
N SER A 45 2.94 16.93 -14.59
CA SER A 45 1.54 17.30 -14.74
C SER A 45 1.14 18.39 -13.74
N VAL A 46 -0.01 19.03 -13.98
CA VAL A 46 -0.64 20.02 -13.09
C VAL A 46 -1.58 19.40 -12.05
N SER A 47 -1.63 18.07 -11.92
CA SER A 47 -2.56 17.40 -10.99
C SER A 47 -2.39 17.90 -9.56
N GLU A 48 -3.47 18.25 -8.87
CA GLU A 48 -3.38 18.80 -7.50
C GLU A 48 -3.09 17.75 -6.43
N CYS A 49 -3.14 16.47 -6.79
CA CYS A 49 -2.90 15.36 -5.87
C CYS A 49 -1.83 14.38 -6.35
N LEU A 50 -1.19 13.72 -5.38
CA LEU A 50 -0.27 12.61 -5.58
C LEU A 50 -0.80 11.37 -4.85
N VAL A 51 -0.23 10.21 -5.19
CA VAL A 51 -0.47 8.96 -4.46
C VAL A 51 0.81 8.56 -3.74
N LEU A 52 0.72 8.41 -2.42
CA LEU A 52 1.81 8.00 -1.55
C LEU A 52 1.56 6.58 -1.05
N VAL A 53 2.57 5.74 -1.16
CA VAL A 53 2.62 4.41 -0.57
C VAL A 53 3.58 4.47 0.61
N LEU A 54 3.07 4.10 1.78
CA LEU A 54 3.81 3.98 3.02
C LEU A 54 3.91 2.51 3.40
N LYS A 55 5.01 2.11 4.03
CA LYS A 55 5.16 0.78 4.64
C LYS A 55 5.07 0.88 6.14
N ARG A 56 4.51 -0.14 6.78
CA ARG A 56 4.62 -0.32 8.23
C ARG A 56 6.07 -0.67 8.58
N THR A 57 6.59 -0.07 9.65
CA THR A 57 7.95 -0.34 10.17
C THR A 57 7.93 -1.37 11.31
N ASP A 58 6.75 -1.65 11.84
CA ASP A 58 6.47 -2.52 12.97
C ASP A 58 5.84 -3.87 12.55
N PHE A 59 5.69 -4.12 11.25
CA PHE A 59 4.99 -5.29 10.75
C PHE A 59 5.73 -6.58 11.10
N ASP A 60 5.05 -7.49 11.79
CA ASP A 60 5.67 -8.69 12.36
C ASP A 60 4.90 -9.99 12.08
N ILE A 61 5.28 -11.06 12.80
CA ILE A 61 4.72 -12.39 12.62
C ILE A 61 3.27 -12.51 13.12
N GLU A 62 2.87 -11.69 14.09
CA GLU A 62 1.49 -11.63 14.58
C GLU A 62 0.60 -11.02 13.49
N ASP A 63 1.06 -9.95 12.85
CA ASP A 63 0.36 -9.36 11.70
C ASP A 63 0.22 -10.35 10.53
N ILE A 64 1.24 -11.17 10.27
CA ILE A 64 1.18 -12.26 9.25
C ILE A 64 0.11 -13.29 9.62
N SER A 65 0.00 -13.65 10.89
CA SER A 65 -1.01 -14.58 11.40
C SER A 65 -2.42 -14.03 11.17
N ASP A 66 -2.62 -12.74 11.44
CA ASP A 66 -3.90 -12.07 11.23
C ASP A 66 -4.22 -11.92 9.74
N TYR A 67 -3.24 -11.55 8.91
CA TYR A 67 -3.37 -11.58 7.46
C TYR A 67 -3.84 -12.97 6.96
N ALA A 68 -3.27 -14.05 7.51
CA ALA A 68 -3.66 -15.41 7.12
C ALA A 68 -5.10 -15.75 7.54
N LYS A 69 -5.51 -15.40 8.76
CA LYS A 69 -6.88 -15.63 9.26
C LYS A 69 -7.94 -14.87 8.47
N ASP A 70 -7.62 -13.68 8.00
CA ASP A 70 -8.54 -12.84 7.24
C ASP A 70 -8.39 -13.00 5.71
N SER A 71 -7.62 -14.00 5.29
CA SER A 71 -7.49 -14.34 3.87
C SER A 71 -8.76 -14.95 3.31
N LYS A 72 -9.04 -14.67 2.02
CA LYS A 72 -10.13 -15.32 1.28
C LYS A 72 -10.00 -16.85 1.28
N GLU A 73 -8.77 -17.35 1.28
CA GLU A 73 -8.46 -18.78 1.36
C GLU A 73 -8.90 -19.37 2.70
N TYR A 74 -8.60 -18.70 3.83
CA TYR A 74 -9.06 -19.14 5.15
C TYR A 74 -10.59 -19.27 5.25
N GLY A 75 -11.32 -18.40 4.54
CA GLY A 75 -12.78 -18.43 4.45
C GLY A 75 -13.35 -19.74 3.89
N VAL A 76 -12.59 -20.47 3.06
CA VAL A 76 -13.00 -21.74 2.44
C VAL A 76 -12.37 -22.97 3.10
N VAL A 77 -11.42 -22.80 4.03
CA VAL A 77 -10.81 -23.90 4.78
C VAL A 77 -11.82 -24.49 5.80
N PRO A 78 -12.02 -25.82 5.83
CA PRO A 78 -12.88 -26.44 6.84
C PRO A 78 -12.39 -26.16 8.26
N THR A 79 -13.31 -25.95 9.20
CA THR A 79 -13.00 -25.52 10.58
C THR A 79 -11.91 -26.37 11.26
N ALA A 80 -11.93 -27.69 11.06
CA ALA A 80 -10.93 -28.60 11.64
C ALA A 80 -9.49 -28.36 11.16
N TYR A 81 -9.29 -27.69 10.02
CA TYR A 81 -7.98 -27.44 9.43
C TYR A 81 -7.54 -25.97 9.51
N LYS A 82 -8.40 -25.08 10.05
CA LYS A 82 -8.12 -23.63 10.10
C LYS A 82 -6.86 -23.28 10.90
N GLN A 83 -6.67 -23.93 12.05
CA GLN A 83 -5.46 -23.71 12.85
C GLN A 83 -4.20 -24.18 12.11
N ALA A 84 -4.23 -25.39 11.56
CA ALA A 84 -3.11 -25.93 10.79
C ALA A 84 -2.77 -25.08 9.55
N PHE A 85 -3.78 -24.47 8.92
CA PHE A 85 -3.57 -23.52 7.81
C PHE A 85 -2.75 -22.31 8.27
N VAL A 86 -3.16 -21.63 9.36
CA VAL A 86 -2.46 -20.44 9.87
C VAL A 86 -1.04 -20.81 10.29
N GLU A 87 -0.87 -21.90 11.04
CA GLU A 87 0.44 -22.41 11.43
C GLU A 87 1.32 -22.67 10.21
N SER A 88 0.79 -23.34 9.18
CA SER A 88 1.53 -23.60 7.93
C SER A 88 1.90 -22.33 7.16
N PHE A 89 1.10 -21.26 7.29
CA PHE A 89 1.36 -19.98 6.65
C PHE A 89 2.49 -19.23 7.36
N VAL A 90 2.41 -19.17 8.69
CA VAL A 90 3.38 -18.50 9.58
C VAL A 90 4.73 -19.22 9.55
N ASN A 91 4.73 -20.56 9.54
CA ASN A 91 5.97 -21.37 9.51
C ASN A 91 6.76 -21.25 8.19
N LYS A 92 6.32 -20.44 7.23
CA LYS A 92 7.11 -20.11 6.02
C LYS A 92 8.13 -19.01 6.28
N PHE A 93 8.09 -18.37 7.45
CA PHE A 93 8.90 -17.22 7.80
C PHE A 93 9.81 -17.57 8.98
N ASP A 94 11.01 -18.05 8.67
CA ASP A 94 12.01 -18.49 9.64
C ASP A 94 12.79 -17.32 10.25
N ASN A 95 12.78 -16.16 9.61
CA ASN A 95 13.55 -14.99 10.01
C ASN A 95 12.98 -13.66 9.47
N THR A 96 13.50 -12.55 9.98
CA THR A 96 13.08 -11.19 9.60
C THR A 96 13.30 -10.88 8.12
N GLN A 97 14.29 -11.48 7.46
CA GLN A 97 14.53 -11.24 6.03
C GLN A 97 13.40 -11.79 5.16
N GLU A 98 12.86 -12.96 5.50
CA GLU A 98 11.73 -13.56 4.79
C GLU A 98 10.43 -12.77 4.99
N ILE A 99 10.21 -12.25 6.21
CA ILE A 99 9.11 -11.33 6.52
C ILE A 99 9.23 -10.06 5.67
N ASN A 100 10.43 -9.47 5.60
CA ASN A 100 10.68 -8.28 4.79
C ASN A 100 10.45 -8.54 3.30
N GLN A 101 10.91 -9.68 2.78
CA GLN A 101 10.71 -10.04 1.39
C GLN A 101 9.23 -10.28 1.06
N TRP A 102 8.49 -10.91 1.97
CA TRP A 102 7.05 -11.08 1.82
C TRP A 102 6.32 -9.74 1.86
N THR A 103 6.67 -8.87 2.80
CA THR A 103 6.17 -7.50 2.90
C THR A 103 6.38 -6.73 1.59
N ASP A 104 7.58 -6.84 1.00
CA ASP A 104 7.88 -6.24 -0.30
C ASP A 104 7.00 -6.77 -1.43
N ASN A 105 6.75 -8.08 -1.46
CA ASN A 105 5.90 -8.72 -2.46
C ASN A 105 4.44 -8.28 -2.32
N ILE A 106 3.91 -8.24 -1.10
CA ILE A 106 2.53 -7.81 -0.82
C ILE A 106 2.37 -6.32 -1.11
N THR A 107 3.33 -5.48 -0.73
CA THR A 107 3.34 -4.05 -1.09
C THR A 107 3.38 -3.85 -2.61
N SER A 108 4.21 -4.63 -3.32
CA SER A 108 4.30 -4.57 -4.78
C SER A 108 3.01 -5.00 -5.46
N MET A 109 2.31 -6.00 -4.91
CA MET A 109 0.97 -6.39 -5.36
C MET A 109 -0.04 -5.25 -5.18
N GLY A 110 -0.06 -4.61 -4.00
CA GLY A 110 -0.90 -3.45 -3.74
C GLY A 110 -0.65 -2.30 -4.73
N ILE A 111 0.62 -2.03 -5.03
CA ILE A 111 1.02 -1.06 -6.07
C ILE A 111 0.50 -1.48 -7.46
N GLY A 112 0.67 -2.74 -7.85
CA GLY A 112 0.18 -3.24 -9.14
C GLY A 112 -1.34 -3.10 -9.28
N LEU A 113 -2.07 -3.42 -8.21
CA LEU A 113 -3.53 -3.31 -8.18
C LEU A 113 -4.00 -1.85 -8.25
N ILE A 114 -3.38 -0.92 -7.51
CA ILE A 114 -3.76 0.49 -7.60
C ILE A 114 -3.49 1.04 -9.01
N PHE A 115 -2.37 0.68 -9.65
CA PHE A 115 -2.09 1.04 -11.04
C PHE A 115 -3.18 0.55 -12.01
N GLN A 116 -3.67 -0.67 -11.80
CA GLN A 116 -4.76 -1.22 -12.60
C GLN A 116 -6.08 -0.47 -12.37
N LEU A 117 -6.44 -0.21 -11.11
CA LEU A 117 -7.67 0.47 -10.74
C LEU A 117 -7.70 1.91 -11.26
N THR A 118 -6.61 2.67 -11.11
CA THR A 118 -6.55 4.05 -11.61
C THR A 118 -6.64 4.10 -13.13
N ARG A 119 -6.08 3.12 -13.85
CA ARG A 119 -6.22 3.01 -15.31
C ARG A 119 -7.66 2.80 -15.77
N GLN A 120 -8.48 2.09 -15.00
CA GLN A 120 -9.91 1.93 -15.30
C GLN A 120 -10.64 3.28 -15.24
N HIS A 121 -10.13 4.23 -14.46
CA HIS A 121 -10.60 5.60 -14.37
C HIS A 121 -9.87 6.57 -15.31
N ARG A 122 -9.10 6.07 -16.29
CA ARG A 122 -8.30 6.85 -17.24
C ARG A 122 -7.23 7.73 -16.56
N LEU A 123 -6.70 7.29 -15.44
CA LEU A 123 -5.58 7.93 -14.76
C LEU A 123 -4.31 7.09 -14.90
N GLU A 124 -3.18 7.74 -15.13
CA GLU A 124 -1.85 7.13 -15.06
C GLU A 124 -1.14 7.53 -13.77
N LEU A 125 -0.49 6.55 -13.13
CA LEU A 125 0.41 6.78 -12.01
C LEU A 125 1.85 6.73 -12.51
N LYS A 126 2.55 7.85 -12.40
CA LYS A 126 3.96 7.97 -12.80
C LYS A 126 4.83 8.09 -11.56
N THR A 127 5.81 7.19 -11.44
CA THR A 127 6.75 7.21 -10.30
C THR A 127 7.54 8.51 -10.27
N LEU A 128 7.50 9.20 -9.14
CA LEU A 128 8.33 10.37 -8.87
C LEU A 128 9.65 9.92 -8.22
N ARG A 129 10.76 10.45 -8.75
CA ARG A 129 12.09 10.23 -8.18
C ARG A 129 12.36 11.33 -7.17
N THR A 130 11.90 11.15 -5.94
CA THR A 130 12.09 12.10 -4.84
C THR A 130 12.77 11.40 -3.68
N LEU A 131 13.62 12.12 -2.95
CA LEU A 131 14.13 11.67 -1.65
C LEU A 131 12.95 11.66 -0.66
N LEU A 132 12.42 10.49 -0.36
CA LEU A 132 11.21 10.37 0.47
C LEU A 132 11.47 10.68 1.95
N TYR A 133 12.73 10.80 2.37
CA TYR A 133 13.10 11.23 3.72
C TYR A 133 12.56 12.63 4.07
N ASP A 134 12.49 13.55 3.10
CA ASP A 134 12.00 14.90 3.36
C ASP A 134 10.48 14.94 3.61
N LEU A 135 9.73 13.94 3.11
CA LEU A 135 8.29 13.78 3.38
C LEU A 135 8.03 13.39 4.84
N ASP A 136 8.89 12.55 5.43
CA ASP A 136 8.71 12.06 6.79
C ASP A 136 8.88 13.18 7.83
N PHE A 137 9.85 14.07 7.61
CA PHE A 137 10.04 15.25 8.47
C PHE A 137 8.82 16.18 8.52
N HIS A 138 7.98 16.20 7.47
CA HIS A 138 6.83 17.10 7.37
C HIS A 138 5.53 16.48 7.92
N ILE A 139 5.40 15.15 7.90
CA ILE A 139 4.13 14.45 8.17
C ILE A 139 4.22 13.53 9.41
N GLU A 140 5.44 13.35 9.95
CA GLU A 140 5.76 12.53 11.12
C GLU A 140 5.26 11.07 10.95
N PHE A 141 5.68 10.40 9.88
CA PHE A 141 5.28 9.01 9.61
C PHE A 141 5.95 8.04 10.60
N ASP A 142 7.21 8.30 10.98
CA ASP A 142 7.94 7.51 11.96
C ASP A 142 7.18 7.40 13.31
N ALA A 143 6.56 8.50 13.76
CA ALA A 143 5.74 8.51 14.98
C ALA A 143 4.48 7.62 14.88
N LYS A 144 4.10 7.23 13.66
CA LYS A 144 2.96 6.36 13.33
C LYS A 144 3.40 4.98 12.87
N MET A 145 4.67 4.62 13.06
CA MET A 145 5.26 3.35 12.59
C MET A 145 5.12 3.16 11.07
N LEU A 146 5.22 4.26 10.33
CA LEU A 146 5.11 4.28 8.87
C LEU A 146 6.37 4.89 8.27
N GLN A 147 6.80 4.36 7.14
CA GLN A 147 7.90 4.92 6.35
C GLN A 147 7.46 5.17 4.90
N PRO A 148 7.78 6.31 4.30
CA PRO A 148 7.58 6.54 2.88
C PRO A 148 8.27 5.49 2.00
N TYR A 149 7.51 4.87 1.09
CA TYR A 149 8.02 3.82 0.21
C TYR A 149 8.05 4.22 -1.26
N LYS A 150 6.95 4.76 -1.80
CA LYS A 150 6.88 5.27 -3.18
C LYS A 150 5.90 6.43 -3.28
N LEU A 151 6.25 7.39 -4.13
CA LEU A 151 5.38 8.51 -4.48
C LEU A 151 5.09 8.49 -5.97
N PHE A 152 3.83 8.72 -6.32
CA PHE A 152 3.36 8.75 -7.69
C PHE A 152 2.67 10.08 -8.01
N GLU A 153 3.04 10.64 -9.14
CA GLU A 153 2.26 11.64 -9.82
C GLU A 153 1.04 11.00 -10.47
N VAL A 154 -0.11 11.67 -10.32
CA VAL A 154 -1.34 11.34 -11.04
C VAL A 154 -1.38 12.16 -12.32
N ILE A 155 -1.62 11.50 -13.44
CA ILE A 155 -1.78 12.11 -14.76
C ILE A 155 -3.17 11.74 -15.28
N ASP A 156 -3.95 12.75 -15.65
CA ASP A 156 -5.23 12.53 -16.34
C ASP A 156 -4.96 12.25 -17.82
N LEU A 157 -5.53 11.16 -18.34
CA LEU A 157 -5.37 10.74 -19.73
C LEU A 157 -6.54 11.19 -20.62
N GLU A 158 -7.50 11.92 -20.07
CA GLU A 158 -8.62 12.53 -20.80
C GLU A 158 -8.26 13.82 -21.53
#